data_AF-A0A1H5LM97-F1
#
_entry.id   AF-A0A1H5LM97-F1
#
_cell.length_a   1.000
_cell.length_b   1.000
_cell.length_c   1.000
_cell.angle_alpha   90.00
_cell.angle_beta   90.00
_cell.angle_gamma   90.00
#
_symmetry.space_group_name_H-M   'P 1'
#
loop_
_entity.id
_entity.type
_entity.pdbx_description
1 polymer ?
#
loop_
_entity_poly.entity_id
_entity_poly.type
_entity_poly.pdbx_seq_one_letter_code
_entity_poly.pdbx_strand_id
1 'polypeptide(L)'
;MKGIINKGLFFLYETYKNRQRSLEKKYVYKKYQKSIGYMGKEVFFNGLINLIFPEGLSLGNNVHIGKNAHFDCRGGVVIGDHTHISRNVTIYSTNHDYEGDLIPYNSDLICNSVIIGKGVWIGMNVSILPGVKIGDGAIIAMGSVISKDVPAGKIAVSNQQRLVAERNIDSFDQKLKTTKVGGRSGYPVSSNWVSEKCTIQEKYESTPQNVIFIFSTSSYKSLKFVSSADKVEFTKEIFSTQLSTLCVQYLRGLITKLEAEDDLRKLYSSISVANRNEKFIEFHSTSIPLLSLFLEVFPDAKFVWFVEHPRLVNESYPKIHNEYLSRATVYESYCEINGLEKSEIENSNKSVEELRFWKRWNSIIYGSFQQIPPSHKFLLKSSQNSDLKEFGKFLQLDIKISGPDFYRKESQFDGDNTMDLKEYNQAYDQFVASEKLSS
;
A
#
# COMPACT_ATOMS: atom_id res chain seq x y z
N MET A 1 -9.94 13.88 -38.60
CA MET A 1 -10.71 15.03 -38.08
C MET A 1 -10.91 15.02 -36.55
N LYS A 2 -11.48 13.97 -35.94
CA LYS A 2 -11.74 13.92 -34.48
C LYS A 2 -10.50 14.18 -33.58
N GLY A 3 -9.32 13.65 -33.94
CA GLY A 3 -8.09 13.86 -33.15
C GLY A 3 -7.50 15.28 -33.20
N ILE A 4 -7.74 16.03 -34.27
CA ILE A 4 -7.27 17.42 -34.43
C ILE A 4 -8.20 18.38 -33.66
N ILE A 5 -9.51 18.12 -33.74
CA ILE A 5 -10.55 18.86 -33.00
C ILE A 5 -10.32 18.70 -31.49
N ASN A 6 -10.03 17.49 -30.99
CA ASN A 6 -9.75 17.25 -29.58
C ASN A 6 -8.48 17.95 -29.07
N LYS A 7 -7.43 18.07 -29.91
CA LYS A 7 -6.22 18.84 -29.56
C LYS A 7 -6.49 20.34 -29.50
N GLY A 8 -7.30 20.87 -30.43
CA GLY A 8 -7.71 22.28 -30.43
C GLY A 8 -8.57 22.65 -29.21
N LEU A 9 -9.54 21.80 -28.86
CA LEU A 9 -10.37 21.96 -27.66
C LEU A 9 -9.54 21.87 -26.37
N PHE A 10 -8.60 20.93 -26.28
CA PHE A 10 -7.69 20.82 -25.14
C PHE A 10 -6.82 22.09 -25.01
N PHE A 11 -6.26 22.58 -26.12
CA PHE A 11 -5.46 23.81 -26.12
C PHE A 11 -6.28 25.04 -25.67
N LEU A 12 -7.52 25.19 -26.17
CA LEU A 12 -8.43 26.25 -25.75
C LEU A 12 -8.78 26.16 -24.25
N TYR A 13 -9.04 24.94 -23.76
CA TYR A 13 -9.32 24.69 -22.34
C TYR A 13 -8.12 25.05 -21.45
N GLU A 14 -6.92 24.60 -21.80
CA GLU A 14 -5.69 24.94 -21.05
C GLU A 14 -5.41 26.44 -21.08
N THR A 15 -5.60 27.09 -22.24
CA THR A 15 -5.46 28.55 -22.37
C THR A 15 -6.44 29.29 -21.46
N TYR A 16 -7.70 28.87 -21.44
CA TYR A 16 -8.72 29.41 -20.55
C TYR A 16 -8.36 29.19 -19.07
N LYS A 17 -7.98 27.98 -18.69
CA LYS A 17 -7.57 27.64 -17.32
C LYS A 17 -6.36 28.43 -16.86
N ASN A 18 -5.37 28.62 -17.73
CA ASN A 18 -4.19 29.44 -17.43
C ASN A 18 -4.54 30.91 -17.24
N ARG A 19 -5.44 31.45 -18.07
CA ARG A 19 -5.98 32.81 -17.90
C ARG A 19 -6.74 32.95 -16.58
N GLN A 20 -7.60 31.98 -16.25
CA GLN A 20 -8.34 31.95 -14.99
C GLN A 20 -7.38 31.94 -13.78
N ARG A 21 -6.39 31.04 -13.76
CA ARG A 21 -5.34 30.98 -12.72
C ARG A 21 -4.56 32.29 -12.59
N SER A 22 -4.25 32.94 -13.70
CA SER A 22 -3.55 34.23 -13.71
C SER A 22 -4.39 35.36 -13.09
N LEU A 23 -5.70 35.40 -13.39
CA LEU A 23 -6.62 36.34 -12.78
C LEU A 23 -6.80 36.09 -11.27
N GLU A 24 -6.94 34.83 -10.87
CA GLU A 24 -7.01 34.42 -9.45
C GLU A 24 -5.75 34.87 -8.69
N LYS A 25 -4.55 34.62 -9.23
CA LYS A 25 -3.29 35.08 -8.63
C LYS A 25 -3.26 36.60 -8.45
N LYS A 26 -3.65 37.36 -9.47
CA LYS A 26 -3.71 38.84 -9.41
C LYS A 26 -4.71 39.33 -8.37
N TYR A 27 -5.88 38.70 -8.29
CA TYR A 27 -6.90 39.03 -7.29
C TYR A 27 -6.40 38.78 -5.87
N VAL A 28 -5.84 37.59 -5.61
CA VAL A 28 -5.31 37.20 -4.30
C VAL A 28 -4.19 38.16 -3.87
N TYR A 29 -3.23 38.44 -4.75
CA TYR A 29 -2.16 39.38 -4.48
C TYR A 29 -2.68 40.77 -4.12
N LYS A 30 -3.60 41.33 -4.92
CA LYS A 30 -4.19 42.65 -4.66
C LYS A 30 -5.02 42.69 -3.38
N LYS A 31 -5.72 41.60 -3.04
CA LYS A 31 -6.47 41.47 -1.78
C LYS A 31 -5.51 41.60 -0.60
N TYR A 32 -4.44 40.81 -0.58
CA TYR A 32 -3.50 40.79 0.54
C TYR A 32 -2.61 42.03 0.61
N GLN A 33 -2.25 42.62 -0.53
CA GLN A 33 -1.55 43.90 -0.58
C GLN A 33 -2.28 45.03 0.17
N LYS A 34 -3.62 44.98 0.21
CA LYS A 34 -4.44 46.00 0.88
C LYS A 34 -4.64 45.74 2.37
N SER A 35 -4.56 44.48 2.81
CA SER A 35 -4.87 44.09 4.19
C SER A 35 -3.63 43.84 5.05
N ILE A 36 -2.54 43.35 4.46
CA ILE A 36 -1.31 43.01 5.18
C ILE A 36 -0.55 44.28 5.56
N GLY A 37 -0.01 44.34 6.78
CA GLY A 37 0.70 45.51 7.29
C GLY A 37 1.92 45.91 6.45
N TYR A 38 2.77 44.94 6.10
CA TYR A 38 3.87 45.14 5.17
C TYR A 38 4.03 43.96 4.21
N MET A 39 4.17 44.24 2.91
CA MET A 39 4.40 43.22 1.89
C MET A 39 5.47 43.69 0.91
N GLY A 40 6.59 42.98 0.87
CA GLY A 40 7.68 43.19 -0.07
C GLY A 40 7.30 42.87 -1.53
N LYS A 41 8.29 42.96 -2.41
CA LYS A 41 8.12 42.64 -3.84
C LYS A 41 8.08 41.12 -4.06
N GLU A 42 7.43 40.69 -5.13
CA GLU A 42 7.44 39.29 -5.58
C GLU A 42 6.90 38.27 -4.57
N VAL A 43 6.04 38.70 -3.64
CA VAL A 43 5.34 37.79 -2.74
C VAL A 43 4.32 36.96 -3.52
N PHE A 44 4.33 35.64 -3.31
CA PHE A 44 3.42 34.71 -3.97
C PHE A 44 2.57 33.95 -2.96
N PHE A 45 1.26 33.96 -3.20
CA PHE A 45 0.28 33.17 -2.46
C PHE A 45 -0.31 32.09 -3.38
N ASN A 46 -0.21 30.83 -2.98
CA ASN A 46 -0.84 29.73 -3.70
C ASN A 46 -2.32 29.57 -3.33
N GLY A 47 -3.13 30.56 -3.72
CA GLY A 47 -4.56 30.65 -3.38
C GLY A 47 -4.83 31.44 -2.11
N LEU A 48 -6.06 31.37 -1.63
CA LEU A 48 -6.46 32.03 -0.39
C LEU A 48 -5.89 31.29 0.82
N ILE A 49 -5.39 32.07 1.77
CA ILE A 49 -4.95 31.67 3.11
C ILE A 49 -5.86 32.31 4.16
N ASN A 50 -5.92 31.70 5.35
CA ASN A 50 -6.64 32.24 6.48
C ASN A 50 -5.69 33.15 7.28
N LEU A 51 -6.09 34.42 7.46
CA LEU A 51 -5.33 35.42 8.20
C LEU A 51 -6.25 36.03 9.25
N ILE A 52 -5.86 35.93 10.52
CA ILE A 52 -6.47 36.65 11.62
C ILE A 52 -5.59 37.86 11.91
N PHE A 53 -6.19 39.05 11.87
CA PHE A 53 -5.49 40.34 12.03
C PHE A 53 -4.35 40.58 11.01
N PRO A 54 -4.65 40.64 9.70
CA PRO A 54 -3.65 40.72 8.63
C PRO A 54 -2.66 41.90 8.76
N GLU A 55 -3.07 43.00 9.38
CA GLU A 55 -2.26 44.19 9.62
C GLU A 55 -1.03 43.89 10.49
N GLY A 56 -1.08 42.83 11.31
CA GLY A 56 0.05 42.35 12.11
C GLY A 56 1.06 41.47 11.35
N LEU A 57 0.84 41.21 10.05
CA LEU A 57 1.74 40.43 9.21
C LEU A 57 2.71 41.34 8.44
N SER A 58 4.00 40.99 8.48
CA SER A 58 5.06 41.61 7.68
C SER A 58 5.79 40.57 6.86
N LEU A 59 5.78 40.73 5.53
CA LEU A 59 6.42 39.83 4.57
C LEU A 59 7.55 40.56 3.83
N GLY A 60 8.73 39.96 3.80
CA GLY A 60 9.86 40.41 2.97
C GLY A 60 9.63 40.20 1.47
N ASN A 61 10.69 40.35 0.70
CA ASN A 61 10.69 40.15 -0.74
C ASN A 61 10.77 38.67 -1.10
N ASN A 62 10.14 38.27 -2.21
CA ASN A 62 10.20 36.91 -2.75
C ASN A 62 9.82 35.84 -1.71
N VAL A 63 8.74 36.10 -0.95
CA VAL A 63 8.16 35.14 0.00
C VAL A 63 7.09 34.31 -0.69
N HIS A 64 7.16 32.99 -0.55
CA HIS A 64 6.18 32.07 -1.10
C HIS A 64 5.37 31.41 0.00
N ILE A 65 4.04 31.50 -0.07
CA ILE A 65 3.13 30.90 0.91
C ILE A 65 2.21 29.89 0.22
N GLY A 66 2.27 28.65 0.69
CA GLY A 66 1.47 27.54 0.19
C GLY A 66 -0.02 27.65 0.52
N LYS A 67 -0.82 26.83 -0.17
CA LYS A 67 -2.27 26.77 0.00
C LYS A 67 -2.65 26.35 1.43
N ASN A 68 -3.79 26.86 1.90
CA ASN A 68 -4.39 26.55 3.21
C ASN A 68 -3.49 26.92 4.41
N ALA A 69 -2.60 27.90 4.27
CA ALA A 69 -1.91 28.44 5.43
C ALA A 69 -2.91 29.13 6.37
N HIS A 70 -2.63 29.08 7.67
CA HIS A 70 -3.43 29.73 8.71
C HIS A 70 -2.52 30.52 9.64
N PHE A 71 -2.57 31.85 9.56
CA PHE A 71 -1.76 32.72 10.42
C PHE A 71 -2.64 33.55 11.34
N ASP A 72 -2.39 33.45 12.64
CA ASP A 72 -2.86 34.40 13.63
C ASP A 72 -1.77 35.43 13.90
N CYS A 73 -2.02 36.66 13.47
CA CYS A 73 -1.04 37.76 13.47
C CYS A 73 -1.34 38.83 14.52
N ARG A 74 -2.26 38.58 15.47
CA ARG A 74 -2.62 39.55 16.52
C ARG A 74 -1.44 39.96 17.42
N GLY A 75 -0.50 39.05 17.67
CA GLY A 75 0.76 39.34 18.38
C GLY A 75 1.93 39.69 17.46
N GLY A 76 1.70 39.76 16.15
CA GLY A 76 2.69 40.05 15.13
C GLY A 76 3.35 38.80 14.53
N VAL A 77 3.47 38.76 13.20
CA VAL A 77 4.23 37.74 12.47
C VAL A 77 5.12 38.43 11.45
N VAL A 78 6.43 38.15 11.51
CA VAL A 78 7.43 38.69 10.59
C VAL A 78 8.06 37.54 9.81
N ILE A 79 8.11 37.65 8.48
CA ILE A 79 8.73 36.67 7.60
C ILE A 79 9.74 37.39 6.70
N GLY A 80 11.01 37.00 6.79
CA GLY A 80 12.11 37.59 6.03
C GLY A 80 12.12 37.24 4.53
N ASP A 81 13.00 37.91 3.79
CA ASP A 81 13.16 37.75 2.34
C ASP A 81 13.48 36.30 1.94
N HIS A 82 13.07 35.89 0.75
CA HIS A 82 13.38 34.58 0.14
C HIS A 82 12.87 33.36 0.92
N THR A 83 11.93 33.54 1.83
CA THR A 83 11.39 32.45 2.65
C THR A 83 10.28 31.70 1.92
N HIS A 84 10.36 30.37 1.93
CA HIS A 84 9.39 29.47 1.32
C HIS A 84 8.60 28.70 2.38
N ILE A 85 7.30 28.93 2.42
CA ILE A 85 6.35 28.26 3.31
C ILE A 85 5.49 27.33 2.48
N SER A 86 5.52 26.03 2.80
CA SER A 86 4.72 25.02 2.11
C SER A 86 3.24 25.07 2.50
N ARG A 87 2.48 24.06 2.09
CA ARG A 87 1.01 24.00 2.26
C ARG A 87 0.64 23.64 3.70
N ASN A 88 -0.55 24.08 4.13
CA ASN A 88 -1.15 23.76 5.43
C ASN A 88 -0.26 24.13 6.63
N VAL A 89 0.51 25.22 6.53
CA VAL A 89 1.31 25.71 7.65
C VAL A 89 0.46 26.58 8.56
N THR A 90 0.57 26.36 9.87
CA THR A 90 -0.13 27.11 10.90
C THR A 90 0.87 27.92 11.72
N ILE A 91 0.62 29.21 11.90
CA ILE A 91 1.43 30.11 12.73
C ILE A 91 0.50 30.83 13.69
N TYR A 92 0.77 30.73 14.99
CA TYR A 92 0.07 31.50 16.00
C TYR A 92 1.01 32.48 16.65
N SER A 93 0.60 33.74 16.77
CA SER A 93 1.28 34.77 17.57
C SER A 93 0.53 35.11 18.87
N THR A 94 -0.56 34.41 19.16
CA THR A 94 -1.33 34.60 20.39
C THR A 94 -1.71 33.30 21.06
N ASN A 95 -1.83 33.34 22.39
CA ASN A 95 -2.46 32.31 23.20
C ASN A 95 -3.56 32.92 24.07
N HIS A 96 -4.47 32.10 24.59
CA HIS A 96 -5.39 32.54 25.65
C HIS A 96 -4.66 32.57 26.99
N ASP A 97 -5.02 33.53 27.85
CA ASP A 97 -4.51 33.55 29.22
C ASP A 97 -5.23 32.49 30.07
N TYR A 98 -4.55 31.35 30.21
CA TYR A 98 -4.99 30.22 31.02
C TYR A 98 -4.57 30.34 32.49
N GLU A 99 -3.76 31.34 32.84
CA GLU A 99 -3.39 31.67 34.23
C GLU A 99 -4.29 32.76 34.83
N GLY A 100 -5.17 33.35 34.01
CA GLY A 100 -6.19 34.31 34.45
C GLY A 100 -7.29 33.68 35.30
N ASP A 101 -8.25 34.52 35.71
CA ASP A 101 -9.24 34.18 36.74
C ASP A 101 -10.32 33.13 36.33
N LEU A 102 -10.29 32.59 35.10
CA LEU A 102 -11.31 31.69 34.55
C LEU A 102 -10.70 30.42 33.92
N ILE A 103 -11.43 29.29 33.99
CA ILE A 103 -11.05 27.99 33.40
C ILE A 103 -12.01 27.66 32.23
N PRO A 104 -11.52 27.17 31.06
CA PRO A 104 -10.13 26.82 30.79
C PRO A 104 -9.20 28.01 30.57
N TYR A 105 -9.73 29.22 30.35
CA TYR A 105 -9.00 30.49 30.23
C TYR A 105 -9.98 31.68 30.25
N ASN A 106 -9.49 32.90 30.47
CA ASN A 106 -10.31 34.13 30.42
C ASN A 106 -10.34 34.77 29.00
N SER A 107 -10.88 35.98 28.85
CA SER A 107 -10.96 36.67 27.55
C SER A 107 -9.66 37.32 27.08
N ASP A 108 -8.63 37.37 27.92
CA ASP A 108 -7.38 38.04 27.63
C ASP A 108 -6.49 37.19 26.71
N LEU A 109 -5.67 37.88 25.93
CA LEU A 109 -4.75 37.26 24.97
C LEU A 109 -3.31 37.56 25.36
N ILE A 110 -2.49 36.52 25.37
CA ILE A 110 -1.05 36.62 25.49
C ILE A 110 -0.47 36.72 24.07
N CYS A 111 -0.03 37.92 23.69
CA CYS A 111 0.53 38.21 22.37
C CYS A 111 2.06 38.06 22.39
N ASN A 112 2.58 37.12 21.61
CA ASN A 112 4.02 36.90 21.44
C ASN A 112 4.37 36.79 19.95
N SER A 113 5.14 37.75 19.45
CA SER A 113 5.50 37.83 18.03
C SER A 113 6.25 36.60 17.55
N VAL A 114 5.92 36.11 16.36
CA VAL A 114 6.70 35.08 15.67
C VAL A 114 7.61 35.74 14.64
N ILE A 115 8.91 35.41 14.68
CA ILE A 115 9.91 35.99 13.76
C ILE A 115 10.55 34.88 12.95
N ILE A 116 10.38 34.92 11.64
CA ILE A 116 10.99 34.00 10.69
C ILE A 116 12.01 34.77 9.85
N GLY A 117 13.25 34.31 9.88
CA GLY A 117 14.37 34.91 9.16
C GLY A 117 14.28 34.84 7.64
N LYS A 118 15.38 35.20 6.99
CA LYS A 118 15.53 35.18 5.52
C LYS A 118 15.92 33.79 5.02
N GLY A 119 15.49 33.43 3.81
CA GLY A 119 15.89 32.18 3.16
C GLY A 119 15.45 30.92 3.91
N VAL A 120 14.41 31.02 4.74
CA VAL A 120 13.91 29.89 5.53
C VAL A 120 13.04 28.99 4.65
N TRP A 121 13.15 27.68 4.82
CA TRP A 121 12.26 26.72 4.16
C TRP A 121 11.40 25.97 5.18
N ILE A 122 10.08 26.19 5.14
CA ILE A 122 9.12 25.53 6.03
C ILE A 122 8.36 24.46 5.24
N GLY A 123 8.51 23.21 5.68
CA GLY A 123 7.84 22.03 5.13
C GLY A 123 6.32 22.06 5.31
N MET A 124 5.64 21.10 4.68
CA MET A 124 4.18 21.01 4.72
C MET A 124 3.68 20.62 6.12
N ASN A 125 2.49 21.07 6.52
CA ASN A 125 1.84 20.68 7.79
C ASN A 125 2.68 21.04 9.04
N VAL A 126 3.40 22.16 9.02
CA VAL A 126 4.16 22.64 10.18
C VAL A 126 3.29 23.57 11.04
N SER A 127 3.41 23.47 12.35
CA SER A 127 2.80 24.41 13.32
C SER A 127 3.89 25.18 14.06
N ILE A 128 3.79 26.51 14.11
CA ILE A 128 4.71 27.39 14.82
C ILE A 128 3.94 28.10 15.94
N LEU A 129 4.42 27.95 17.17
CA LEU A 129 3.78 28.50 18.37
C LEU A 129 4.15 29.99 18.61
N PRO A 130 3.35 30.71 19.43
CA PRO A 130 3.62 32.09 19.79
C PRO A 130 5.02 32.30 20.36
N GLY A 131 5.67 33.40 19.99
CA GLY A 131 6.98 33.82 20.52
C GLY A 131 8.21 33.18 19.88
N VAL A 132 8.02 32.21 18.98
CA VAL A 132 9.14 31.50 18.34
C VAL A 132 9.91 32.40 17.36
N LYS A 133 11.24 32.32 17.42
CA LYS A 133 12.17 32.90 16.45
C LYS A 133 12.89 31.81 15.64
N ILE A 134 12.78 31.86 14.32
CA ILE A 134 13.48 30.98 13.38
C ILE A 134 14.55 31.80 12.67
N GLY A 135 15.81 31.44 12.85
CA GLY A 135 16.95 32.14 12.26
C GLY A 135 17.07 31.96 10.75
N ASP A 136 17.85 32.84 10.12
CA ASP A 136 18.08 32.86 8.68
C ASP A 136 18.60 31.51 8.14
N GLY A 137 18.13 31.10 6.96
CA GLY A 137 18.55 29.88 6.27
C GLY A 137 18.13 28.57 6.94
N ALA A 138 17.33 28.63 8.00
CA ALA A 138 16.84 27.42 8.66
C ALA A 138 15.86 26.63 7.77
N ILE A 139 15.81 25.31 7.97
CA ILE A 139 14.86 24.42 7.30
C ILE A 139 14.02 23.71 8.35
N ILE A 140 12.71 23.79 8.24
CA ILE A 140 11.77 23.10 9.13
C ILE A 140 11.15 21.92 8.38
N ALA A 141 11.40 20.71 8.84
CA ALA A 141 10.85 19.52 8.21
C ALA A 141 9.32 19.47 8.30
N MET A 142 8.71 18.82 7.31
CA MET A 142 7.26 18.66 7.26
C MET A 142 6.70 17.96 8.50
N GLY A 143 5.48 18.34 8.90
CA GLY A 143 4.81 17.77 10.07
C GLY A 143 5.36 18.24 11.43
N SER A 144 6.30 19.21 11.45
CA SER A 144 6.93 19.64 12.69
C SER A 144 6.05 20.57 13.53
N VAL A 145 6.14 20.46 14.87
CA VAL A 145 5.59 21.45 15.80
C VAL A 145 6.75 22.19 16.45
N ILE A 146 6.90 23.48 16.12
CA ILE A 146 8.00 24.31 16.60
C ILE A 146 7.51 25.15 17.77
N SER A 147 7.98 24.80 18.97
CA SER A 147 7.65 25.44 20.24
C SER A 147 8.82 26.19 20.89
N LYS A 148 9.99 26.17 20.26
CA LYS A 148 11.22 26.86 20.71
C LYS A 148 11.95 27.45 19.51
N ASP A 149 12.80 28.43 19.79
CA ASP A 149 13.62 29.09 18.78
C ASP A 149 14.49 28.09 18.01
N VAL A 150 14.62 28.32 16.70
CA VAL A 150 15.46 27.53 15.79
C VAL A 150 16.63 28.41 15.36
N PRO A 151 17.89 28.04 15.65
CA PRO A 151 19.04 28.83 15.23
C PRO A 151 19.19 28.91 13.70
N ALA A 152 19.89 29.96 13.23
CA ALA A 152 20.17 30.15 11.81
C ALA A 152 20.92 28.94 11.18
N GLY A 153 20.58 28.62 9.94
CA GLY A 153 21.18 27.54 9.15
C GLY A 153 20.89 26.12 9.66
N LYS A 154 20.09 25.96 10.72
CA LYS A 154 19.76 24.65 11.28
C LYS A 154 18.58 24.02 10.56
N ILE A 155 18.62 22.70 10.46
CA ILE A 155 17.49 21.89 10.01
C ILE A 155 16.80 21.36 11.27
N ALA A 156 15.58 21.81 11.53
CA ALA A 156 14.77 21.35 12.65
C ALA A 156 13.74 20.33 12.17
N VAL A 157 13.61 19.25 12.95
CA VAL A 157 12.57 18.23 12.80
C VAL A 157 11.80 18.15 14.12
N SER A 158 10.51 17.80 14.08
CA SER A 158 9.83 17.33 15.29
C SER A 158 10.66 16.21 15.92
N ASN A 159 10.95 16.34 17.21
CA ASN A 159 11.76 15.36 17.93
C ASN A 159 11.13 13.96 17.74
N GLN A 160 11.91 12.98 17.30
CA GLN A 160 11.42 11.63 17.06
C GLN A 160 10.89 11.05 18.37
N GLN A 161 9.57 10.80 18.42
CA GLN A 161 8.80 10.18 19.50
C GLN A 161 9.21 10.58 20.93
N ARG A 162 8.67 11.69 21.42
CA ARG A 162 8.47 11.81 22.88
C ARG A 162 7.32 10.89 23.27
N LEU A 163 7.62 9.70 23.81
CA LEU A 163 6.61 8.85 24.45
C LEU A 163 5.98 9.63 25.62
N VAL A 164 4.73 10.06 25.45
CA VAL A 164 4.03 10.93 26.43
C VAL A 164 3.32 10.08 27.50
N ALA A 165 2.84 8.90 27.13
CA ALA A 165 2.15 7.98 28.01
C ALA A 165 2.17 6.57 27.41
N GLU A 166 2.00 5.58 28.27
CA GLU A 166 1.79 4.18 27.88
C GLU A 166 0.33 3.81 28.11
N ARG A 167 -0.21 2.97 27.21
CA ARG A 167 -1.52 2.36 27.42
C ARG A 167 -1.32 1.13 28.30
N ASN A 168 -2.12 1.00 29.37
CA ASN A 168 -2.19 -0.26 30.10
C ASN A 168 -2.75 -1.35 29.16
N ILE A 169 -1.88 -2.27 28.74
CA ILE A 169 -2.19 -3.29 27.74
C ILE A 169 -3.19 -4.31 28.30
N ASP A 170 -3.09 -4.69 29.57
CA ASP A 170 -4.03 -5.62 30.20
C ASP A 170 -5.48 -5.10 30.15
N SER A 171 -5.67 -3.81 30.45
CA SER A 171 -6.97 -3.13 30.35
C SER A 171 -7.47 -3.04 28.91
N PHE A 172 -6.56 -2.82 27.96
CA PHE A 172 -6.89 -2.79 26.54
C PHE A 172 -7.35 -4.16 26.04
N ASP A 173 -6.61 -5.22 26.36
CA ASP A 173 -6.90 -6.60 25.99
C ASP A 173 -8.19 -7.10 26.64
N GLN A 174 -8.44 -6.73 27.90
CA GLN A 174 -9.71 -7.00 28.55
C GLN A 174 -10.88 -6.29 27.84
N LYS A 175 -10.71 -5.02 27.46
CA LYS A 175 -11.74 -4.26 26.72
C LYS A 175 -11.99 -4.85 25.32
N LEU A 176 -10.95 -5.29 24.62
CA LEU A 176 -11.05 -6.00 23.35
C LEU A 176 -11.86 -7.31 23.49
N LYS A 177 -11.60 -8.10 24.54
CA LYS A 177 -12.35 -9.34 24.82
C LYS A 177 -13.82 -9.10 25.13
N THR A 178 -14.17 -7.96 25.72
CA THR A 178 -15.55 -7.63 26.11
C THR A 178 -16.35 -6.88 25.05
N THR A 179 -15.85 -6.81 23.80
CA THR A 179 -16.51 -6.16 22.64
C THR A 179 -16.95 -4.70 22.88
N LYS A 180 -16.35 -4.03 23.87
CA LYS A 180 -16.57 -2.61 24.19
C LYS A 180 -15.78 -1.73 23.21
N VAL A 181 -16.22 -1.73 21.95
CA VAL A 181 -15.63 -0.95 20.86
C VAL A 181 -16.36 0.38 20.71
N GLY A 182 -15.62 1.48 20.74
CA GLY A 182 -16.15 2.81 20.43
C GLY A 182 -16.18 3.04 18.91
N GLY A 183 -17.34 3.41 18.39
CA GLY A 183 -17.56 3.82 17.01
C GLY A 183 -17.30 5.32 16.81
N ARG A 184 -18.03 5.93 15.87
CA ARG A 184 -17.92 7.38 15.58
C ARG A 184 -18.12 8.19 16.86
N SER A 185 -17.22 9.13 17.12
CA SER A 185 -17.26 9.99 18.32
C SER A 185 -17.26 9.23 19.66
N GLY A 186 -16.81 7.97 19.70
CA GLY A 186 -16.73 7.19 20.94
C GLY A 186 -18.05 6.54 21.38
N TYR A 187 -19.13 6.66 20.60
CA TYR A 187 -20.39 5.96 20.90
C TYR A 187 -20.22 4.44 20.74
N PRO A 188 -20.78 3.60 21.62
CA PRO A 188 -20.70 2.15 21.48
C PRO A 188 -21.19 1.70 20.10
N VAL A 189 -20.38 0.88 19.42
CA VAL A 189 -20.86 0.19 18.21
C VAL A 189 -21.99 -0.76 18.61
N SER A 190 -23.02 -0.90 17.78
CA SER A 190 -24.17 -1.76 18.12
C SER A 190 -23.70 -3.20 18.36
N SER A 191 -24.25 -3.82 19.40
CA SER A 191 -23.88 -5.19 19.82
C SER A 191 -23.99 -6.20 18.68
N ASN A 192 -24.99 -6.04 17.80
CA ASN A 192 -25.23 -6.93 16.67
C ASN A 192 -24.11 -6.83 15.62
N TRP A 193 -23.57 -5.64 15.36
CA TRP A 193 -22.47 -5.46 14.41
C TRP A 193 -21.17 -6.08 14.94
N VAL A 194 -20.91 -5.94 16.25
CA VAL A 194 -19.70 -6.49 16.86
C VAL A 194 -19.78 -8.01 16.97
N SER A 195 -20.94 -8.59 17.29
CA SER A 195 -21.12 -10.04 17.38
C SER A 195 -21.15 -10.76 16.04
N GLU A 196 -21.64 -10.12 14.96
CA GLU A 196 -21.73 -10.73 13.63
C GLU A 196 -20.42 -10.66 12.82
N LYS A 197 -19.54 -9.67 13.09
CA LYS A 197 -18.32 -9.43 12.27
C LYS A 197 -17.01 -9.35 13.05
N CYS A 198 -17.03 -9.29 14.38
CA CYS A 198 -15.84 -9.12 15.22
C CYS A 198 -15.85 -10.08 16.41
N THR A 199 -15.70 -11.38 16.16
CA THR A 199 -15.21 -12.32 17.18
C THR A 199 -13.70 -12.13 17.36
N ILE A 200 -13.35 -11.04 18.06
CA ILE A 200 -11.97 -10.68 18.47
C ILE A 200 -11.48 -11.61 19.61
N GLN A 201 -12.35 -12.48 20.13
CA GLN A 201 -12.01 -13.43 21.17
C GLN A 201 -11.32 -14.67 20.60
N GLU A 202 -10.00 -14.55 20.49
CA GLU A 202 -9.00 -15.52 20.96
C GLU A 202 -7.67 -15.04 20.41
N LYS A 203 -6.76 -14.72 21.33
CA LYS A 203 -5.34 -14.37 21.14
C LYS A 203 -4.85 -14.34 19.68
N TYR A 204 -4.30 -13.18 19.31
CA TYR A 204 -3.34 -12.96 18.21
C TYR A 204 -2.08 -13.88 18.26
N GLU A 205 -2.06 -14.91 19.11
CA GLU A 205 -0.96 -15.86 19.27
C GLU A 205 -1.14 -17.12 18.42
N SER A 206 -2.36 -17.45 17.95
CA SER A 206 -2.54 -18.58 17.04
C SER A 206 -2.76 -18.10 15.62
N THR A 207 -1.83 -18.47 14.77
CA THR A 207 -1.94 -18.38 13.32
C THR A 207 -3.30 -18.94 12.86
N PRO A 208 -4.01 -18.29 11.92
CA PRO A 208 -5.36 -18.70 11.57
C PRO A 208 -5.40 -20.16 11.06
N GLN A 209 -6.15 -21.02 11.76
CA GLN A 209 -6.16 -22.48 11.57
C GLN A 209 -6.89 -22.96 10.30
N ASN A 210 -7.57 -22.06 9.58
CA ASN A 210 -8.39 -22.36 8.40
C ASN A 210 -7.90 -21.62 7.14
N VAL A 211 -6.61 -21.29 7.06
CA VAL A 211 -6.02 -20.67 5.87
C VAL A 211 -5.51 -21.72 4.90
N ILE A 212 -5.88 -21.55 3.64
CA ILE A 212 -5.42 -22.36 2.52
C ILE A 212 -4.71 -21.42 1.55
N PHE A 213 -3.42 -21.64 1.36
CA PHE A 213 -2.64 -20.91 0.37
C PHE A 213 -2.55 -21.72 -0.91
N ILE A 214 -3.04 -21.16 -2.01
CA ILE A 214 -2.91 -21.76 -3.33
C ILE A 214 -1.79 -21.05 -4.09
N PHE A 215 -0.68 -21.74 -4.32
CA PHE A 215 0.41 -21.24 -5.15
C PHE A 215 0.25 -21.75 -6.58
N SER A 216 0.30 -20.84 -7.53
CA SER A 216 0.19 -21.21 -8.94
C SER A 216 0.82 -20.18 -9.87
N THR A 217 1.30 -20.67 -10.99
CA THR A 217 1.70 -19.86 -12.14
C THR A 217 0.50 -19.42 -13.00
N SER A 218 -0.70 -19.90 -12.71
CA SER A 218 -1.88 -19.68 -13.54
C SER A 218 -2.67 -18.41 -13.19
N SER A 219 -3.79 -18.23 -13.88
CA SER A 219 -4.73 -17.13 -13.58
C SER A 219 -5.59 -17.48 -12.37
N TYR A 220 -5.70 -16.54 -11.44
CA TYR A 220 -6.67 -16.61 -10.32
C TYR A 220 -8.09 -16.96 -10.78
N LYS A 221 -8.47 -16.54 -12.00
CA LYS A 221 -9.80 -16.80 -12.58
C LYS A 221 -10.08 -18.30 -12.74
N SER A 222 -9.05 -19.11 -13.00
CA SER A 222 -9.17 -20.56 -13.20
C SER A 222 -9.70 -21.29 -11.96
N LEU A 223 -9.56 -20.71 -10.77
CA LEU A 223 -10.03 -21.29 -9.50
C LEU A 223 -11.22 -20.55 -8.87
N LYS A 224 -11.82 -19.58 -9.56
CA LYS A 224 -12.93 -18.80 -9.00
C LYS A 224 -14.16 -19.65 -8.69
N PHE A 225 -14.33 -20.80 -9.33
CA PHE A 225 -15.41 -21.75 -8.99
C PHE A 225 -15.34 -22.23 -7.53
N VAL A 226 -14.15 -22.23 -6.89
CA VAL A 226 -13.99 -22.57 -5.47
C VAL A 226 -14.75 -21.59 -4.57
N SER A 227 -14.94 -20.34 -5.01
CA SER A 227 -15.74 -19.35 -4.29
C SER A 227 -17.24 -19.65 -4.28
N SER A 228 -17.70 -20.70 -4.96
CA SER A 228 -19.10 -21.13 -4.96
C SER A 228 -19.41 -22.19 -3.89
N ALA A 229 -18.39 -22.71 -3.21
CA ALA A 229 -18.58 -23.59 -2.07
C ALA A 229 -19.08 -22.80 -0.85
N ASP A 230 -19.93 -23.44 -0.04
CA ASP A 230 -20.48 -22.81 1.17
C ASP A 230 -19.36 -22.49 2.17
N LYS A 231 -19.46 -21.33 2.84
CA LYS A 231 -18.54 -20.90 3.91
C LYS A 231 -17.07 -20.80 3.45
N VAL A 232 -16.84 -20.24 2.26
CA VAL A 232 -15.52 -19.98 1.71
C VAL A 232 -15.36 -18.51 1.36
N GLU A 233 -14.31 -17.88 1.89
CA GLU A 233 -13.81 -16.59 1.42
C GLU A 233 -12.63 -16.84 0.50
N PHE A 234 -12.80 -16.56 -0.80
CA PHE A 234 -11.76 -16.76 -1.83
C PHE A 234 -11.28 -15.41 -2.35
N THR A 235 -9.98 -15.15 -2.26
CA THR A 235 -9.39 -13.86 -2.67
C THR A 235 -8.05 -14.03 -3.36
N LYS A 236 -7.68 -13.01 -4.16
CA LYS A 236 -6.36 -12.90 -4.79
C LYS A 236 -5.50 -12.00 -3.91
N GLU A 237 -4.40 -12.53 -3.36
CA GLU A 237 -3.38 -11.84 -2.54
C GLU A 237 -3.90 -10.59 -1.80
N ILE A 238 -4.44 -10.72 -0.57
CA ILE A 238 -5.01 -9.59 0.20
C ILE A 238 -4.01 -8.44 0.31
N PHE A 239 -2.74 -8.80 0.48
CA PHE A 239 -1.62 -7.88 0.64
C PHE A 239 -0.72 -7.84 -0.59
N SER A 240 -1.27 -8.01 -1.79
CA SER A 240 -0.51 -8.11 -3.05
C SER A 240 0.66 -7.13 -3.17
N THR A 241 0.47 -5.85 -2.80
CA THR A 241 1.51 -4.82 -2.88
C THR A 241 2.61 -5.00 -1.82
N GLN A 242 2.21 -5.24 -0.57
CA GLN A 242 3.13 -5.44 0.56
C GLN A 242 3.91 -6.73 0.38
N LEU A 243 3.24 -7.82 -0.01
CA LEU A 243 3.88 -9.11 -0.32
C LEU A 243 4.85 -8.99 -1.48
N SER A 244 4.51 -8.25 -2.53
CA SER A 244 5.45 -8.02 -3.65
C SER A 244 6.67 -7.22 -3.22
N THR A 245 6.48 -6.20 -2.37
CA THR A 245 7.59 -5.41 -1.81
C THR A 245 8.49 -6.29 -0.94
N LEU A 246 7.88 -7.09 -0.07
CA LEU A 246 8.58 -8.04 0.79
C LEU A 246 9.36 -9.07 -0.04
N CYS A 247 8.77 -9.59 -1.12
CA CYS A 247 9.45 -10.47 -2.09
C CYS A 247 10.70 -9.82 -2.64
N VAL A 248 10.60 -8.58 -3.16
CA VAL A 248 11.74 -7.88 -3.76
C VAL A 248 12.83 -7.63 -2.74
N GLN A 249 12.47 -7.15 -1.55
CA GLN A 249 13.43 -6.88 -0.47
C GLN A 249 14.14 -8.16 -0.01
N TYR A 250 13.38 -9.24 0.21
CA TYR A 250 13.92 -10.52 0.63
C TYR A 250 14.82 -11.14 -0.44
N LEU A 251 14.36 -11.20 -1.69
CA LEU A 251 15.15 -11.71 -2.81
C LEU A 251 16.47 -10.94 -2.95
N ARG A 252 16.43 -9.60 -2.88
CA ARG A 252 17.62 -8.75 -3.01
C ARG A 252 18.51 -8.72 -1.76
N GLY A 253 18.16 -9.47 -0.71
CA GLY A 253 18.92 -9.48 0.54
C GLY A 253 18.92 -8.14 1.28
N LEU A 254 17.93 -7.27 1.02
CA LEU A 254 17.77 -5.99 1.72
C LEU A 254 17.23 -6.17 3.14
N ILE A 255 16.58 -7.32 3.38
CA ILE A 255 16.07 -7.75 4.68
C ILE A 255 16.46 -9.21 4.89
N THR A 256 16.61 -9.59 6.15
CA THR A 256 16.89 -10.96 6.59
C THR A 256 15.64 -11.84 6.53
N LYS A 257 15.83 -13.17 6.58
CA LYS A 257 14.74 -14.15 6.72
C LYS A 257 13.85 -13.82 7.92
N LEU A 258 14.45 -13.51 9.08
CA LEU A 258 13.74 -13.20 10.32
C LEU A 258 12.91 -11.91 10.21
N GLU A 259 13.45 -10.85 9.61
CA GLU A 259 12.70 -9.61 9.36
C GLU A 259 11.53 -9.86 8.40
N ALA A 260 11.74 -10.68 7.36
CA ALA A 260 10.69 -11.03 6.43
C ALA A 260 9.56 -11.87 7.07
N GLU A 261 9.90 -12.80 7.96
CA GLU A 261 8.91 -13.56 8.75
C GLU A 261 8.12 -12.67 9.70
N ASP A 262 8.79 -11.74 10.39
CA ASP A 262 8.15 -10.80 11.31
C ASP A 262 7.17 -9.88 10.58
N ASP A 263 7.57 -9.33 9.43
CA ASP A 263 6.68 -8.51 8.61
C ASP A 263 5.51 -9.31 8.05
N LEU A 264 5.73 -10.57 7.64
CA LEU A 264 4.65 -11.46 7.22
C LEU A 264 3.67 -11.76 8.37
N ARG A 265 4.17 -12.00 9.59
CA ARG A 265 3.34 -12.17 10.81
C ARG A 265 2.54 -10.92 11.11
N LYS A 266 3.12 -9.72 11.01
CA LYS A 266 2.41 -8.44 11.23
C LYS A 266 1.30 -8.23 10.21
N LEU A 267 1.56 -8.51 8.93
CA LEU A 267 0.55 -8.38 7.87
C LEU A 267 -0.66 -9.25 8.19
N TYR A 268 -0.47 -10.54 8.46
CA TYR A 268 -1.59 -11.46 8.65
C TYR A 268 -2.22 -11.43 10.04
N SER A 269 -1.47 -11.04 11.08
CA SER A 269 -2.06 -10.76 12.39
C SER A 269 -2.95 -9.52 12.36
N SER A 270 -2.72 -8.56 11.46
CA SER A 270 -3.54 -7.35 11.35
C SER A 270 -4.93 -7.57 10.74
N ILE A 271 -5.24 -8.76 10.21
CA ILE A 271 -6.55 -9.08 9.63
C ILE A 271 -7.47 -9.67 10.71
N SER A 272 -8.65 -9.08 10.89
CA SER A 272 -9.80 -9.84 11.36
C SER A 272 -10.31 -10.67 10.19
N VAL A 273 -9.96 -11.95 10.10
CA VAL A 273 -10.52 -12.83 9.07
C VAL A 273 -12.02 -12.85 9.33
N ALA A 274 -12.82 -12.45 8.33
CA ALA A 274 -14.25 -12.45 8.47
C ALA A 274 -14.68 -13.90 8.72
N ASN A 275 -15.23 -14.15 9.91
CA ASN A 275 -15.84 -15.41 10.30
C ASN A 275 -14.88 -16.62 10.43
N ARG A 276 -14.48 -16.96 11.68
CA ARG A 276 -13.64 -18.15 11.98
C ARG A 276 -14.23 -19.50 11.53
N ASN A 277 -15.52 -19.52 11.21
CA ASN A 277 -16.25 -20.70 10.73
C ASN A 277 -16.15 -20.92 9.21
N GLU A 278 -15.48 -20.01 8.48
CA GLU A 278 -15.29 -20.07 7.04
C GLU A 278 -13.84 -20.44 6.69
N LYS A 279 -13.64 -21.14 5.57
CA LYS A 279 -12.30 -21.42 5.06
C LYS A 279 -11.81 -20.22 4.25
N PHE A 280 -10.63 -19.73 4.60
CA PHE A 280 -10.03 -18.59 3.94
C PHE A 280 -9.00 -19.08 2.92
N ILE A 281 -9.28 -18.86 1.64
CA ILE A 281 -8.46 -19.35 0.53
C ILE A 281 -7.84 -18.17 -0.19
N GLU A 282 -6.50 -18.11 -0.17
CA GLU A 282 -5.73 -17.06 -0.80
C GLU A 282 -4.89 -17.63 -1.95
N PHE A 283 -5.01 -17.02 -3.12
CA PHE A 283 -4.28 -17.42 -4.31
C PHE A 283 -3.05 -16.55 -4.53
N HIS A 284 -1.89 -17.18 -4.62
CA HIS A 284 -0.57 -16.57 -4.76
C HIS A 284 0.03 -16.90 -6.13
N SER A 285 0.32 -15.85 -6.90
CA SER A 285 0.98 -15.96 -8.21
C SER A 285 2.18 -15.05 -8.36
N THR A 286 2.37 -14.11 -7.43
CA THR A 286 3.49 -13.15 -7.44
C THR A 286 4.43 -13.36 -6.26
N SER A 287 3.88 -13.91 -5.18
CA SER A 287 4.55 -14.13 -3.90
C SER A 287 5.07 -15.56 -3.73
N ILE A 288 5.25 -16.30 -4.82
CA ILE A 288 5.87 -17.63 -4.84
C ILE A 288 7.24 -17.65 -4.13
N PRO A 289 8.13 -16.63 -4.25
CA PRO A 289 9.40 -16.61 -3.51
C PRO A 289 9.26 -16.70 -1.99
N LEU A 290 8.12 -16.25 -1.44
CA LEU A 290 7.84 -16.27 -0.02
C LEU A 290 7.24 -17.61 0.44
N LEU A 291 6.99 -18.58 -0.44
CA LEU A 291 6.37 -19.87 -0.08
C LEU A 291 7.04 -20.53 1.12
N SER A 292 8.38 -20.54 1.16
CA SER A 292 9.13 -21.07 2.31
C SER A 292 8.88 -20.29 3.60
N LEU A 293 8.75 -18.97 3.53
CA LEU A 293 8.40 -18.13 4.68
C LEU A 293 6.95 -18.36 5.13
N PHE A 294 6.02 -18.56 4.19
CA PHE A 294 4.65 -18.92 4.53
C PHE A 294 4.57 -20.26 5.27
N LEU A 295 5.43 -21.23 4.95
CA LEU A 295 5.49 -22.49 5.68
C LEU A 295 5.93 -22.30 7.13
N GLU A 296 6.97 -21.48 7.35
CA GLU A 296 7.53 -21.20 8.69
C GLU A 296 6.57 -20.36 9.54
N VAL A 297 5.87 -19.41 8.90
CA VAL A 297 4.93 -18.52 9.59
C VAL A 297 3.58 -19.20 9.85
N PHE A 298 3.14 -20.07 8.93
CA PHE A 298 1.85 -20.76 8.95
C PHE A 298 1.99 -22.28 8.91
N PRO A 299 2.55 -22.91 9.96
CA PRO A 299 2.80 -24.35 9.98
C PRO A 299 1.51 -25.20 9.88
N ASP A 300 0.39 -24.66 10.37
CA ASP A 300 -0.90 -25.34 10.36
C ASP A 300 -1.73 -25.11 9.08
N ALA A 301 -1.29 -24.23 8.18
CA ALA A 301 -2.01 -23.93 6.95
C ALA A 301 -1.97 -25.10 5.96
N LYS A 302 -2.94 -25.12 5.04
CA LYS A 302 -2.93 -26.01 3.89
C LYS A 302 -2.34 -25.31 2.69
N PHE A 303 -1.48 -26.02 1.96
CA PHE A 303 -0.77 -25.51 0.79
C PHE A 303 -1.20 -26.30 -0.43
N VAL A 304 -1.76 -25.60 -1.41
CA VAL A 304 -2.21 -26.20 -2.66
C VAL A 304 -1.29 -25.70 -3.74
N TRP A 305 -0.69 -26.62 -4.49
CA TRP A 305 -0.05 -26.26 -5.73
C TRP A 305 -1.02 -26.53 -6.87
N PHE A 306 -1.50 -25.47 -7.52
CA PHE A 306 -2.36 -25.60 -8.68
C PHE A 306 -1.51 -25.56 -9.95
N VAL A 307 -1.48 -26.68 -10.67
CA VAL A 307 -0.75 -26.83 -11.93
C VAL A 307 -1.76 -26.81 -13.08
N GLU A 308 -1.65 -25.79 -13.91
CA GLU A 308 -2.47 -25.62 -15.11
C GLU A 308 -1.63 -25.84 -16.37
N HIS A 309 -2.26 -26.38 -17.42
CA HIS A 309 -1.58 -26.59 -18.69
C HIS A 309 -1.04 -25.26 -19.25
N PRO A 310 0.25 -25.17 -19.63
CA PRO A 310 0.87 -23.88 -19.96
C PRO A 310 0.28 -23.15 -21.16
N ARG A 311 -0.32 -23.85 -22.14
CA ARG A 311 -1.08 -23.19 -23.22
C ARG A 311 -2.25 -22.35 -22.67
N LEU A 312 -2.93 -22.84 -21.63
CA LEU A 312 -4.02 -22.11 -20.96
C LEU A 312 -3.48 -20.93 -20.14
N VAL A 313 -2.31 -21.10 -19.53
CA VAL A 313 -1.58 -20.02 -18.87
C VAL A 313 -1.22 -18.93 -19.88
N ASN A 314 -0.66 -19.30 -21.05
CA ASN A 314 -0.25 -18.33 -22.08
C ASN A 314 -1.45 -17.58 -22.70
N GLU A 315 -2.55 -18.26 -23.02
CA GLU A 315 -3.77 -17.62 -23.56
C GLU A 315 -4.50 -16.73 -22.54
N SER A 316 -4.41 -17.06 -21.25
CA SER A 316 -5.05 -16.30 -20.16
C SER A 316 -4.23 -15.08 -19.71
N TYR A 317 -2.97 -14.99 -20.14
CA TYR A 317 -2.07 -13.87 -19.87
C TYR A 317 -2.10 -12.90 -21.07
N PRO A 318 -2.93 -11.83 -21.04
CA PRO A 318 -2.79 -10.78 -22.03
C PRO A 318 -1.39 -10.17 -21.88
N LYS A 319 -0.63 -10.17 -22.98
CA LYS A 319 0.66 -9.47 -23.22
C LYS A 319 1.14 -8.67 -22.01
N ILE A 320 2.22 -9.13 -21.38
CA ILE A 320 2.96 -8.49 -20.29
C ILE A 320 3.29 -7.04 -20.67
N HIS A 321 2.33 -6.14 -20.50
CA HIS A 321 2.50 -4.74 -20.84
C HIS A 321 1.89 -3.78 -19.83
N ASN A 322 1.07 -4.22 -18.86
CA ASN A 322 0.37 -3.24 -18.02
C ASN A 322 -0.16 -3.72 -16.65
N GLU A 323 0.51 -4.64 -15.95
CA GLU A 323 0.33 -4.72 -14.49
C GLU A 323 1.56 -4.11 -13.81
N TYR A 324 1.39 -2.85 -13.40
CA TYR A 324 2.35 -1.98 -12.75
C TYR A 324 3.17 -2.69 -11.67
N LEU A 325 4.50 -2.60 -11.82
CA LEU A 325 5.55 -2.60 -10.77
C LEU A 325 5.72 -3.80 -9.83
N SER A 326 4.84 -4.80 -9.80
CA SER A 326 4.99 -5.89 -8.81
C SER A 326 5.51 -7.19 -9.42
N ARG A 327 4.84 -7.73 -10.45
CA ARG A 327 5.21 -9.01 -11.07
C ARG A 327 6.49 -8.91 -11.90
N ALA A 328 6.58 -7.89 -12.74
CA ALA A 328 7.75 -7.65 -13.58
C ALA A 328 8.99 -7.37 -12.72
N THR A 329 8.87 -6.59 -11.65
CA THR A 329 10.00 -6.23 -10.78
C THR A 329 10.44 -7.36 -9.86
N VAL A 330 9.50 -8.16 -9.31
CA VAL A 330 9.84 -9.41 -8.59
C VAL A 330 10.56 -10.37 -9.54
N TYR A 331 10.07 -10.49 -10.77
CA TYR A 331 10.67 -11.33 -11.80
C TYR A 331 12.07 -10.86 -12.21
N GLU A 332 12.22 -9.59 -12.58
CA GLU A 332 13.50 -8.96 -12.94
C GLU A 332 14.52 -9.14 -11.83
N SER A 333 14.12 -8.87 -10.57
CA SER A 333 14.99 -9.06 -9.42
C SER A 333 15.43 -10.51 -9.28
N TYR A 334 14.50 -11.47 -9.44
CA TYR A 334 14.83 -12.89 -9.40
C TYR A 334 15.80 -13.29 -10.51
N CYS A 335 15.57 -12.81 -11.75
CA CYS A 335 16.47 -13.05 -12.89
C CYS A 335 17.88 -12.52 -12.64
N GLU A 336 17.99 -11.27 -12.17
CA GLU A 336 19.26 -10.62 -11.83
C GLU A 336 20.04 -11.44 -10.80
N ILE A 337 19.39 -11.86 -9.71
CA ILE A 337 20.04 -12.62 -8.63
C ILE A 337 20.55 -13.98 -9.11
N ASN A 338 19.81 -14.62 -10.02
CA ASN A 338 20.14 -15.95 -10.52
C ASN A 338 21.00 -15.92 -11.79
N GLY A 339 21.50 -14.76 -12.20
CA GLY A 339 22.39 -14.62 -13.36
C GLY A 339 21.73 -14.91 -14.71
N LEU A 340 20.43 -14.67 -14.85
CA LEU A 340 19.71 -14.83 -16.11
C LEU A 340 19.89 -13.56 -16.98
N GLU A 341 20.35 -13.72 -18.23
CA GLU A 341 20.62 -12.58 -19.10
C GLU A 341 19.34 -11.98 -19.69
N LYS A 342 19.27 -10.64 -19.75
CA LYS A 342 18.13 -9.90 -20.31
C LYS A 342 17.90 -10.16 -21.80
N SER A 343 18.94 -10.55 -22.53
CA SER A 343 18.95 -10.97 -23.94
C SER A 343 18.19 -12.29 -24.19
N GLU A 344 18.11 -13.18 -23.20
CA GLU A 344 17.32 -14.43 -23.22
C GLU A 344 15.81 -14.18 -22.99
N ILE A 345 15.40 -12.92 -22.87
CA ILE A 345 14.02 -12.51 -22.59
C ILE A 345 13.42 -11.74 -23.78
N GLU A 346 14.26 -11.10 -24.58
CA GLU A 346 13.84 -10.14 -25.61
C GLU A 346 13.89 -10.71 -27.05
N ASN A 347 14.54 -11.87 -27.30
CA ASN A 347 14.93 -12.24 -28.68
C ASN A 347 14.84 -13.73 -29.12
N SER A 348 14.06 -14.61 -28.49
CA SER A 348 13.73 -15.89 -29.15
C SER A 348 12.23 -16.21 -29.14
N ASN A 349 11.82 -17.24 -29.89
CA ASN A 349 10.41 -17.61 -30.09
C ASN A 349 9.66 -17.60 -28.75
N LYS A 350 8.81 -16.59 -28.55
CA LYS A 350 8.20 -16.20 -27.26
C LYS A 350 7.58 -17.37 -26.48
N SER A 351 7.09 -18.40 -27.18
CA SER A 351 6.52 -19.60 -26.54
C SER A 351 7.52 -20.42 -25.73
N VAL A 352 8.77 -20.59 -26.19
CA VAL A 352 9.73 -21.51 -25.54
C VAL A 352 10.33 -20.90 -24.28
N GLU A 353 10.66 -19.61 -24.30
CA GLU A 353 11.18 -18.90 -23.13
C GLU A 353 10.10 -18.68 -22.06
N GLU A 354 8.86 -18.36 -22.46
CA GLU A 354 7.70 -18.32 -21.54
C GLU A 354 7.47 -19.70 -20.88
N LEU A 355 7.63 -20.79 -21.62
CA LEU A 355 7.53 -22.16 -21.07
C LEU A 355 8.67 -22.48 -20.10
N ARG A 356 9.90 -22.07 -20.39
CA ARG A 356 11.06 -22.22 -19.47
C ARG A 356 10.85 -21.41 -18.19
N PHE A 357 10.32 -20.20 -18.31
CA PHE A 357 9.93 -19.34 -17.19
C PHE A 357 8.91 -20.03 -16.27
N TRP A 358 7.82 -20.56 -16.83
CA TRP A 358 6.82 -21.27 -16.04
C TRP A 358 7.34 -22.57 -15.44
N LYS A 359 8.19 -23.31 -16.18
CA LYS A 359 8.88 -24.50 -15.66
C LYS A 359 9.75 -24.16 -14.45
N ARG A 360 10.45 -23.02 -14.45
CA ARG A 360 11.31 -22.60 -13.34
C ARG A 360 10.51 -22.22 -12.10
N TRP A 361 9.44 -21.45 -12.23
CA TRP A 361 8.56 -21.15 -11.09
C TRP A 361 7.92 -22.40 -10.51
N ASN A 362 7.46 -23.31 -11.37
CA ASN A 362 6.96 -24.61 -10.95
C ASN A 362 8.03 -25.45 -10.24
N SER A 363 9.31 -25.36 -10.66
CA SER A 363 10.43 -26.00 -9.95
C SER A 363 10.70 -25.38 -8.57
N ILE A 364 10.54 -24.07 -8.40
CA ILE A 364 10.67 -23.38 -7.10
C ILE A 364 9.54 -23.81 -6.16
N ILE A 365 8.30 -23.79 -6.66
CA ILE A 365 7.14 -24.28 -5.92
C ILE A 365 7.41 -25.71 -5.51
N TYR A 366 7.73 -26.59 -6.47
CA TYR A 366 8.03 -28.00 -6.22
C TYR A 366 9.10 -28.20 -5.13
N GLY A 367 10.24 -27.54 -5.22
CA GLY A 367 11.33 -27.70 -4.25
C GLY A 367 10.93 -27.32 -2.82
N SER A 368 10.07 -26.32 -2.66
CA SER A 368 9.50 -25.95 -1.35
C SER A 368 8.33 -26.87 -0.96
N PHE A 369 7.51 -27.28 -1.94
CA PHE A 369 6.32 -28.10 -1.77
C PHE A 369 6.64 -29.55 -1.36
N GLN A 370 7.81 -30.06 -1.74
CA GLN A 370 8.32 -31.35 -1.27
C GLN A 370 8.52 -31.37 0.24
N GLN A 371 8.93 -30.24 0.83
CA GLN A 371 9.23 -30.10 2.25
C GLN A 371 7.96 -30.03 3.12
N ILE A 372 6.78 -29.83 2.50
CA ILE A 372 5.51 -29.72 3.20
C ILE A 372 4.99 -31.14 3.56
N PRO A 373 4.49 -31.36 4.80
CA PRO A 373 3.90 -32.65 5.18
C PRO A 373 2.71 -33.03 4.27
N PRO A 374 2.52 -34.34 3.95
CA PRO A 374 1.40 -34.81 3.11
C PRO A 374 0.01 -34.37 3.61
N SER A 375 -0.19 -34.27 4.93
CA SER A 375 -1.45 -33.81 5.52
C SER A 375 -1.75 -32.32 5.28
N HIS A 376 -0.74 -31.53 4.91
CA HIS A 376 -0.85 -30.09 4.68
C HIS A 376 -0.74 -29.71 3.21
N LYS A 377 -0.47 -30.64 2.30
CA LYS A 377 -0.25 -30.32 0.88
C LYS A 377 -1.20 -31.05 -0.07
N PHE A 378 -1.59 -30.37 -1.15
CA PHE A 378 -2.37 -30.98 -2.24
C PHE A 378 -1.95 -30.46 -3.61
N LEU A 379 -1.70 -31.38 -4.54
CA LEU A 379 -1.39 -31.06 -5.93
C LEU A 379 -2.67 -31.10 -6.75
N LEU A 380 -3.17 -29.95 -7.19
CA LEU A 380 -4.35 -29.85 -8.03
C LEU A 380 -3.94 -29.67 -9.49
N LYS A 381 -4.34 -30.60 -10.37
CA LYS A 381 -4.07 -30.52 -11.81
C LYS A 381 -5.31 -30.12 -12.57
N SER A 382 -5.15 -29.27 -13.57
CA SER A 382 -6.24 -28.80 -14.42
C SER A 382 -6.73 -29.80 -15.46
N SER A 383 -6.37 -31.11 -15.39
CA SER A 383 -6.65 -32.10 -16.44
C SER A 383 -7.55 -33.28 -16.03
N GLN A 384 -7.94 -33.43 -14.74
CA GLN A 384 -8.71 -34.59 -14.27
C GLN A 384 -9.84 -34.26 -13.28
N ASN A 385 -11.07 -34.70 -13.59
CA ASN A 385 -12.24 -34.48 -12.74
C ASN A 385 -12.20 -35.23 -11.40
N SER A 386 -11.41 -36.30 -11.32
CA SER A 386 -11.10 -37.01 -10.06
C SER A 386 -10.40 -36.09 -9.06
N ASP A 387 -9.46 -35.29 -9.54
CA ASP A 387 -8.61 -34.43 -8.71
C ASP A 387 -9.44 -33.33 -8.05
N LEU A 388 -10.50 -32.84 -8.69
CA LEU A 388 -11.42 -31.86 -8.11
C LEU A 388 -12.25 -32.43 -6.94
N LYS A 389 -12.67 -33.70 -7.02
CA LYS A 389 -13.39 -34.35 -5.92
C LYS A 389 -12.46 -34.62 -4.74
N GLU A 390 -11.24 -35.06 -5.01
CA GLU A 390 -10.23 -35.27 -3.98
C GLU A 390 -9.76 -33.95 -3.37
N PHE A 391 -9.65 -32.90 -4.17
CA PHE A 391 -9.38 -31.53 -3.72
C PHE A 391 -10.48 -31.02 -2.79
N GLY A 392 -11.75 -31.21 -3.15
CA GLY A 392 -12.89 -30.93 -2.27
C GLY A 392 -12.80 -31.70 -0.95
N LYS A 393 -12.47 -32.99 -0.98
CA LYS A 393 -12.25 -33.79 0.25
C LYS A 393 -11.08 -33.29 1.09
N PHE A 394 -9.94 -32.99 0.46
CA PHE A 394 -8.76 -32.45 1.14
C PHE A 394 -9.08 -31.13 1.82
N LEU A 395 -9.79 -30.24 1.13
CA LEU A 395 -10.25 -28.99 1.71
C LEU A 395 -11.43 -29.17 2.67
N GLN A 396 -12.11 -30.30 2.68
CA GLN A 396 -13.40 -30.53 3.35
C GLN A 396 -14.46 -29.51 2.89
N LEU A 397 -14.61 -29.38 1.58
CA LEU A 397 -15.56 -28.49 0.90
C LEU A 397 -16.40 -29.28 -0.10
N ASP A 398 -17.69 -28.94 -0.18
CA ASP A 398 -18.56 -29.39 -1.25
C ASP A 398 -18.47 -28.43 -2.44
N ILE A 399 -17.60 -28.76 -3.38
CA ILE A 399 -17.32 -27.92 -4.55
C ILE A 399 -18.28 -28.30 -5.68
N LYS A 400 -19.22 -27.40 -6.00
CA LYS A 400 -20.14 -27.58 -7.13
C LYS A 400 -19.42 -27.30 -8.44
N ILE A 401 -19.20 -28.33 -9.24
CA ILE A 401 -18.64 -28.19 -10.59
C ILE A 401 -19.75 -27.59 -11.47
N SER A 402 -19.63 -26.31 -11.85
CA SER A 402 -20.56 -25.66 -12.79
C SER A 402 -19.85 -25.33 -14.11
N GLY A 403 -20.36 -25.88 -15.22
CA GLY A 403 -19.99 -25.51 -16.59
C GLY A 403 -19.55 -26.68 -17.48
N PRO A 404 -19.80 -26.64 -18.81
CA PRO A 404 -19.51 -27.75 -19.72
C PRO A 404 -18.02 -28.04 -19.96
N ASP A 405 -17.13 -27.09 -19.70
CA ASP A 405 -15.71 -27.20 -20.03
C ASP A 405 -14.85 -26.56 -18.93
N PHE A 406 -14.68 -27.24 -17.80
CA PHE A 406 -13.55 -26.95 -16.89
C PHE A 406 -12.20 -27.22 -17.60
N TYR A 407 -12.24 -28.17 -18.54
CA TYR A 407 -11.14 -28.53 -19.43
C TYR A 407 -11.43 -27.95 -20.81
N ARG A 408 -10.64 -27.00 -21.30
CA ARG A 408 -10.55 -26.84 -22.77
C ARG A 408 -9.95 -28.13 -23.29
N LYS A 409 -10.70 -28.91 -24.07
CA LYS A 409 -10.23 -30.19 -24.64
C LYS A 409 -8.98 -29.97 -25.47
N GLU A 410 -7.96 -30.82 -25.29
CA GLU A 410 -6.74 -30.84 -26.13
C GLU A 410 -7.06 -30.85 -27.64
N SER A 411 -8.21 -31.43 -28.02
CA SER A 411 -8.70 -31.53 -29.39
C SER A 411 -9.14 -30.20 -30.04
N GLN A 412 -9.06 -29.06 -29.35
CA GLN A 412 -9.34 -27.74 -29.93
C GLN A 412 -8.06 -27.00 -30.40
N PHE A 413 -6.89 -27.62 -30.30
CA PHE A 413 -5.59 -26.99 -30.54
C PHE A 413 -4.82 -27.55 -31.75
N ASP A 414 -5.51 -27.81 -32.86
CA ASP A 414 -4.88 -28.17 -34.15
C ASP A 414 -4.39 -26.91 -34.88
N GLY A 415 -3.08 -26.64 -34.76
CA GLY A 415 -2.37 -25.61 -35.51
C GLY A 415 -0.84 -25.79 -35.40
N ASP A 416 -0.21 -25.99 -36.56
CA ASP A 416 1.19 -26.17 -37.01
C ASP A 416 2.45 -26.13 -36.10
N ASN A 417 2.39 -25.95 -34.78
CA ASN A 417 3.56 -26.06 -33.88
C ASN A 417 3.58 -27.39 -33.11
N THR A 418 3.53 -28.51 -33.84
CA THR A 418 3.30 -29.86 -33.28
C THR A 418 4.54 -30.55 -32.70
N MET A 419 5.76 -30.09 -33.02
CA MET A 419 7.00 -30.75 -32.58
C MET A 419 7.44 -30.35 -31.16
N ASP A 420 7.40 -29.04 -30.87
CA ASP A 420 7.77 -28.45 -29.57
C ASP A 420 6.81 -28.88 -28.43
N LEU A 421 5.56 -29.21 -28.81
CA LEU A 421 4.52 -29.63 -27.88
C LEU A 421 4.54 -31.11 -27.52
N LYS A 422 4.96 -31.98 -28.44
CA LYS A 422 5.16 -33.40 -28.10
C LYS A 422 6.31 -33.55 -27.12
N GLU A 423 7.42 -32.86 -27.34
CA GLU A 423 8.56 -32.86 -26.42
C GLU A 423 8.21 -32.23 -25.06
N TYR A 424 7.43 -31.15 -25.05
CA TYR A 424 6.96 -30.54 -23.82
C TYR A 424 5.95 -31.41 -23.06
N ASN A 425 4.94 -31.96 -23.73
CA ASN A 425 3.98 -32.87 -23.11
C ASN A 425 4.70 -34.10 -22.59
N GLN A 426 5.68 -34.63 -23.33
CA GLN A 426 6.52 -35.72 -22.86
C GLN A 426 7.37 -35.31 -21.65
N ALA A 427 7.88 -34.09 -21.56
CA ALA A 427 8.63 -33.59 -20.41
C ALA A 427 7.75 -33.26 -19.19
N TYR A 428 6.54 -32.72 -19.40
CA TYR A 428 5.52 -32.46 -18.38
C TYR A 428 4.94 -33.78 -17.86
N ASP A 429 4.62 -34.71 -18.75
CA ASP A 429 4.16 -36.05 -18.41
C ASP A 429 5.28 -36.88 -17.78
N GLN A 430 6.55 -36.73 -18.19
CA GLN A 430 7.70 -37.33 -17.50
C GLN A 430 7.90 -36.73 -16.11
N PHE A 431 7.76 -35.41 -15.94
CA PHE A 431 7.81 -34.74 -14.64
C PHE A 431 6.65 -35.16 -13.73
N VAL A 432 5.45 -35.34 -14.30
CA VAL A 432 4.27 -35.82 -13.61
C VAL A 432 4.34 -37.33 -13.31
N ALA A 433 4.96 -38.13 -14.19
CA ALA A 433 5.07 -39.58 -14.08
C ALA A 433 6.25 -40.03 -13.21
N SER A 434 7.36 -39.28 -13.17
CA SER A 434 8.46 -39.52 -12.23
C SER A 434 7.99 -39.41 -10.77
N GLU A 435 6.91 -38.67 -10.52
CA GLU A 435 6.29 -38.48 -9.20
C GLU A 435 5.21 -39.52 -8.85
N LYS A 436 4.75 -40.35 -9.81
CA LYS A 436 3.91 -41.53 -9.49
C LYS A 436 4.72 -42.70 -8.94
N LEU A 437 6.05 -42.65 -9.01
CA LEU A 437 6.95 -43.71 -8.59
C LEU A 437 7.54 -43.51 -7.18
N SER A 438 7.16 -42.44 -6.47
CA SER A 438 7.64 -42.14 -5.12
C SER A 438 6.53 -41.82 -4.10
N SER A 439 5.29 -42.25 -4.36
CA SER A 439 4.21 -42.28 -3.36
C SER A 439 4.22 -43.59 -2.58
#